data_AF-A0A2E6X3M0-F1
#
_entry.id   AF-A0A2E6X3M0-F1
#
_cell.length_a   1.000
_cell.length_b   1.000
_cell.length_c   1.000
_cell.angle_alpha   90.00
_cell.angle_beta   90.00
_cell.angle_gamma   90.00
#
_symmetry.space_group_name_H-M   'P 1'
#
loop_
_entity.id
_entity.type
_entity.pdbx_description
1 polymer ?
#
loop_
_entity_poly.entity_id
_entity_poly.type
_entity_poly.pdbx_seq_one_letter_code
_entity_poly.pdbx_strand_id
1 'polypeptide(L)'
;MQTEVKYPGTFSIYKKTGAAQFTLMMPRVNDKGRIDKNGAVLLEVASSSGEKSYDWQTKISFAIGMSDLSNIMESPDSPAKLIHTTPNSNSIKSLEFIPGEGKYVGTFMMKISEKSGDDKWRNISVPLSSGEYTVLLRLLMSAAPTIIGW
;
A
#
# COMPACT_ATOMS: atom_id res chain seq x y z
N MET A 1 -5.82 -30.80 -13.37
CA MET A 1 -4.68 -30.28 -12.59
C MET A 1 -5.26 -29.33 -11.55
N GLN A 2 -5.23 -29.66 -10.26
CA GLN A 2 -5.58 -28.68 -9.22
C GLN A 2 -4.44 -27.66 -9.19
N THR A 3 -4.74 -26.40 -9.50
CA THR A 3 -3.78 -25.30 -9.33
C THR A 3 -3.51 -25.16 -7.84
N GLU A 4 -2.30 -25.50 -7.42
CA GLU A 4 -1.84 -25.25 -6.05
C GLU A 4 -1.97 -23.76 -5.77
N VAL A 5 -2.79 -23.39 -4.78
CA VAL A 5 -2.99 -22.00 -4.38
C VAL A 5 -1.72 -21.54 -3.68
N LYS A 6 -0.82 -20.91 -4.44
CA LYS A 6 0.36 -20.23 -3.88
C LYS A 6 -0.04 -18.83 -3.42
N TYR A 7 0.03 -18.61 -2.12
CA TYR A 7 -0.13 -17.27 -1.57
C TYR A 7 1.15 -16.47 -1.84
N PRO A 8 1.04 -15.25 -2.38
CA PRO A 8 2.19 -14.40 -2.56
C PRO A 8 2.77 -14.01 -1.19
N GLY A 9 4.09 -13.88 -1.12
CA GLY A 9 4.77 -13.39 0.06
C GLY A 9 4.43 -11.92 0.36
N THR A 10 4.81 -11.47 1.54
CA THR A 10 4.65 -10.09 1.98
C THR A 10 5.99 -9.36 1.93
N PHE A 11 6.03 -8.19 1.28
CA PHE A 11 7.16 -7.27 1.40
C PHE A 11 6.93 -6.37 2.62
N SER A 12 7.82 -6.46 3.61
CA SER A 12 7.65 -5.77 4.90
C SER A 12 8.75 -4.75 5.13
N ILE A 13 8.38 -3.59 5.67
CA ILE A 13 9.31 -2.52 6.05
C ILE A 13 9.05 -2.18 7.52
N TYR A 14 10.07 -2.34 8.35
CA TYR A 14 9.99 -2.14 9.80
C TYR A 14 10.86 -0.95 10.20
N LYS A 15 10.24 0.07 10.82
CA LYS A 15 10.92 1.28 11.27
C LYS A 15 10.56 1.58 12.72
N LYS A 16 11.27 2.53 13.34
CA LYS A 16 11.05 2.91 14.73
C LYS A 16 9.63 3.43 15.00
N THR A 17 9.06 4.17 14.05
CA THR A 17 7.76 4.85 14.21
C THR A 17 6.58 4.00 13.75
N GLY A 18 6.81 3.04 12.86
CA GLY A 18 5.76 2.19 12.31
C GLY A 18 6.31 1.13 11.37
N ALA A 19 5.41 0.27 10.91
CA ALA A 19 5.68 -0.78 9.96
C ALA A 19 4.70 -0.73 8.79
N ALA A 20 5.12 -1.25 7.65
CA ALA A 20 4.31 -1.43 6.46
C ALA A 20 4.46 -2.85 5.92
N GLN A 21 3.36 -3.41 5.43
CA GLN A 21 3.30 -4.71 4.77
C GLN A 21 2.56 -4.58 3.45
N PHE A 22 3.18 -5.04 2.37
CA PHE A 22 2.63 -5.06 1.02
C PHE A 22 2.40 -6.51 0.60
N THR A 23 1.15 -6.87 0.31
CA THR A 23 0.76 -8.22 -0.09
C THR A 23 -0.03 -8.17 -1.40
N LEU A 24 0.37 -8.95 -2.39
CA LEU A 24 -0.37 -9.05 -3.64
C LEU A 24 -1.70 -9.79 -3.41
N MET A 25 -2.80 -9.18 -3.82
CA MET A 25 -4.11 -9.80 -3.89
C MET A 25 -4.38 -10.21 -5.33
N MET A 26 -4.55 -11.51 -5.55
CA MET A 26 -4.90 -12.04 -6.88
C MET A 26 -6.30 -11.58 -7.30
N PRO A 27 -6.53 -11.37 -8.61
CA PRO A 27 -7.86 -11.12 -9.13
C PRO A 27 -8.79 -12.31 -8.86
N ARG A 28 -10.08 -12.03 -8.69
CA ARG A 28 -11.13 -13.05 -8.60
C ARG A 28 -11.54 -13.47 -10.00
N VAL A 29 -11.53 -14.78 -10.23
CA VAL A 29 -12.01 -15.41 -11.46
C VAL A 29 -13.36 -16.06 -11.19
N ASN A 30 -14.34 -15.87 -12.08
CA ASN A 30 -15.63 -16.54 -11.98
C ASN A 30 -15.60 -17.95 -12.59
N ASP A 31 -16.72 -18.68 -12.47
CA ASP A 31 -16.84 -20.06 -12.97
C ASP A 31 -16.64 -20.18 -14.49
N LYS A 32 -16.72 -19.07 -15.24
CA LYS A 32 -16.48 -19.01 -16.69
C LYS A 32 -15.02 -18.69 -17.04
N GLY A 33 -14.12 -18.64 -16.06
CA GLY A 33 -12.72 -18.31 -16.27
C GLY A 33 -12.46 -16.83 -16.58
N ARG A 34 -13.42 -15.93 -16.34
CA ARG A 34 -13.27 -14.48 -16.56
C ARG A 34 -12.93 -13.77 -15.27
N ILE A 35 -12.15 -12.70 -15.35
CA ILE A 35 -11.91 -11.79 -14.24
C ILE A 35 -13.23 -11.12 -13.85
N ASP A 36 -13.68 -11.40 -12.63
CA ASP A 36 -14.89 -10.84 -12.00
C ASP A 36 -14.55 -9.61 -11.16
N LYS A 37 -13.38 -9.64 -10.52
CA LYS A 37 -12.85 -8.52 -9.74
C LYS A 37 -11.34 -8.46 -9.90
N ASN A 38 -10.81 -7.29 -10.26
CA ASN A 38 -9.37 -7.06 -10.29
C ASN A 38 -8.75 -7.28 -8.89
N GLY A 39 -7.51 -7.74 -8.90
CA GLY A 39 -6.63 -7.77 -7.74
C GLY A 39 -6.18 -6.37 -7.32
N ALA A 40 -5.30 -6.33 -6.34
CA ALA A 40 -4.68 -5.11 -5.82
C ALA A 40 -3.40 -5.45 -5.08
N VAL A 41 -2.58 -4.47 -4.74
CA VAL A 41 -1.56 -4.64 -3.68
C VAL A 41 -2.14 -4.11 -2.38
N LEU A 42 -2.38 -5.00 -1.42
CA LEU A 42 -2.83 -4.63 -0.08
C LEU A 42 -1.66 -4.06 0.71
N LEU A 43 -1.76 -2.79 1.07
CA LEU A 43 -0.89 -2.12 2.03
C LEU A 43 -1.55 -2.14 3.40
N GLU A 44 -0.86 -2.69 4.40
CA GLU A 44 -1.21 -2.59 5.81
C GLU A 44 -0.12 -1.85 6.57
N VAL A 45 -0.49 -0.85 7.36
CA VAL A 45 0.45 -0.10 8.18
C VAL A 45 0.04 -0.09 9.65
N ALA A 46 1.04 -0.22 10.54
CA ALA A 46 0.84 -0.25 11.98
C ALA A 46 1.79 0.72 12.68
N SER A 47 1.28 1.37 13.73
CA SER A 47 2.11 2.18 14.62
C SER A 47 3.05 1.29 15.44
N SER A 48 4.23 1.81 15.78
CA SER A 48 5.09 1.16 16.76
C SER A 48 4.41 1.08 18.12
N SER A 49 4.47 -0.09 18.76
CA SER A 49 3.95 -0.33 20.11
C SER A 49 5.06 -0.58 21.14
N GLY A 50 6.32 -0.47 20.73
CA GLY A 50 7.47 -0.80 21.56
C GLY A 50 8.71 -1.13 20.73
N GLU A 51 9.74 -1.68 21.39
CA GLU A 51 10.96 -2.08 20.70
C GLU A 51 10.70 -3.26 19.77
N LYS A 52 10.78 -3.03 18.46
CA LYS A 52 10.53 -4.03 17.41
C LYS A 52 9.14 -4.67 17.48
N SER A 53 8.16 -3.98 18.07
CA SER A 53 6.77 -4.40 18.13
C SER A 53 5.85 -3.36 17.51
N TYR A 54 4.75 -3.82 16.92
CA TYR A 54 3.81 -2.98 16.18
C TYR A 54 2.37 -3.37 16.51
N ASP A 55 1.48 -2.38 16.60
CA ASP A 55 0.06 -2.61 16.86
C ASP A 55 -0.69 -2.93 15.55
N TRP A 56 -0.66 -4.21 15.18
CA TRP A 56 -1.39 -4.70 14.00
C TRP A 56 -2.90 -4.84 14.24
N GLN A 57 -3.38 -4.79 15.49
CA GLN A 57 -4.81 -4.85 15.78
C GLN A 57 -5.50 -3.56 15.32
N THR A 58 -4.82 -2.43 15.43
CA THR A 58 -5.32 -1.13 15.01
C THR A 58 -4.68 -0.64 13.70
N LYS A 59 -4.20 -1.53 12.84
CA LYS A 59 -3.62 -1.16 11.53
C LYS A 59 -4.57 -0.33 10.66
N ILE A 60 -3.99 0.43 9.72
CA ILE A 60 -4.72 1.02 8.59
C ILE A 60 -4.41 0.20 7.34
N SER A 61 -5.45 -0.19 6.60
CA SER A 61 -5.33 -0.91 5.33
C SER A 61 -5.76 -0.05 4.15
N PHE A 62 -4.97 -0.10 3.06
CA PHE A 62 -5.15 0.63 1.81
C PHE A 62 -4.90 -0.33 0.64
N ALA A 63 -5.79 -0.39 -0.35
CA ALA A 63 -5.65 -1.32 -1.48
C ALA A 63 -5.19 -0.57 -2.72
N ILE A 64 -3.95 -0.75 -3.16
CA ILE A 64 -3.39 -0.07 -4.34
C ILE A 64 -3.87 -0.81 -5.60
N GLY A 65 -4.81 -0.22 -6.32
CA GLY A 65 -5.34 -0.74 -7.59
C GLY A 65 -4.58 -0.23 -8.81
N MET A 66 -5.01 -0.64 -10.00
CA MET A 66 -4.35 -0.23 -11.26
C MET A 66 -4.35 1.30 -11.48
N SER A 67 -5.44 1.99 -11.11
CA SER A 67 -5.50 3.45 -11.18
C SER A 67 -4.48 4.13 -10.25
N ASP A 68 -4.33 3.59 -9.04
CA ASP A 68 -3.35 4.09 -8.08
C ASP A 68 -1.91 3.85 -8.58
N LEU A 69 -1.65 2.68 -9.18
CA LEU A 69 -0.37 2.38 -9.81
C LEU A 69 -0.05 3.38 -10.93
N SER A 70 -1.03 3.70 -11.79
CA SER A 70 -0.85 4.71 -12.84
C SER A 70 -0.42 6.06 -12.24
N ASN A 71 -1.11 6.52 -11.19
CA ASN A 71 -0.79 7.79 -10.52
C ASN A 71 0.59 7.78 -9.85
N ILE A 72 0.99 6.65 -9.25
CA ILE A 72 2.33 6.50 -8.65
C ILE A 72 3.42 6.52 -9.74
N MET A 73 3.19 5.82 -10.85
CA MET A 73 4.20 5.64 -11.91
C MET A 73 4.30 6.85 -12.84
N GLU A 74 3.28 7.72 -12.92
CA GLU A 74 3.33 8.96 -13.68
C GLU A 74 4.42 9.91 -13.16
N SER A 75 4.64 9.94 -11.85
CA SER A 75 5.64 10.81 -11.20
C SER A 75 6.22 10.13 -9.97
N PRO A 76 7.07 9.09 -10.12
CA PRO A 76 7.54 8.28 -9.00
C PRO A 76 8.38 9.06 -7.98
N ASP A 77 9.03 10.15 -8.38
CA ASP A 77 9.80 11.01 -7.48
C ASP A 77 8.93 11.99 -6.68
N SER A 78 7.68 12.19 -7.08
CA SER A 78 6.72 13.07 -6.41
C SER A 78 5.28 12.62 -6.72
N PRO A 79 4.87 11.43 -6.28
CA PRO A 79 3.61 10.84 -6.70
C PRO A 79 2.42 11.61 -6.11
N ALA A 80 1.33 11.66 -6.87
CA ALA A 80 0.11 12.30 -6.40
C ALA A 80 -0.42 11.60 -5.14
N LYS A 81 -0.99 12.40 -4.22
CA LYS A 81 -1.69 11.87 -3.05
C LYS A 81 -2.91 11.05 -3.49
N LEU A 82 -2.94 9.78 -3.10
CA LEU A 82 -4.04 8.88 -3.39
C LEU A 82 -5.12 9.05 -2.31
N ILE A 83 -6.39 9.11 -2.71
CA ILE A 83 -7.52 9.30 -1.80
C ILE A 83 -8.58 8.26 -2.11
N HIS A 84 -8.93 7.45 -1.12
CA HIS A 84 -9.96 6.42 -1.21
C HIS A 84 -11.12 6.78 -0.29
N THR A 85 -12.33 6.77 -0.84
CA THR A 85 -13.58 6.79 -0.09
C THR A 85 -14.22 5.42 -0.22
N THR A 86 -14.65 4.85 0.91
CA THR A 86 -15.30 3.54 0.87
C THR A 86 -16.79 3.73 0.60
N PRO A 87 -17.39 3.11 -0.43
CA PRO A 87 -18.82 3.19 -0.67
C PRO A 87 -19.59 2.74 0.58
N ASN A 88 -20.63 3.50 0.97
CA ASN A 88 -21.43 3.25 2.17
C ASN A 88 -20.65 3.35 3.51
N SER A 89 -19.52 4.04 3.52
CA SER A 89 -18.78 4.36 4.73
C SER A 89 -18.33 5.82 4.69
N ASN A 90 -18.36 6.48 5.84
CA ASN A 90 -17.80 7.82 6.00
C ASN A 90 -16.27 7.79 6.20
N SER A 91 -15.62 6.66 5.90
CA SER A 91 -14.19 6.50 6.00
C SER A 91 -13.49 7.07 4.77
N ILE A 92 -12.57 8.00 5.02
CA ILE A 92 -11.65 8.55 4.03
C ILE A 92 -10.25 8.07 4.40
N LYS A 93 -9.54 7.51 3.41
CA LYS A 93 -8.14 7.12 3.54
C LYS A 93 -7.30 7.85 2.52
N SER A 94 -6.05 8.14 2.87
CA SER A 94 -5.09 8.64 1.90
C SER A 94 -3.72 8.01 2.05
N LEU A 95 -3.04 7.83 0.92
CA LEU A 95 -1.65 7.40 0.82
C LEU A 95 -0.84 8.49 0.11
N GLU A 96 0.29 8.84 0.71
CA GLU A 96 1.22 9.85 0.20
C GLU A 96 2.66 9.37 0.37
N PHE A 97 3.50 9.56 -0.65
CA PHE A 97 4.95 9.39 -0.56
C PHE A 97 5.60 10.76 -0.64
N ILE A 98 6.09 11.27 0.49
CA ILE A 98 6.65 12.61 0.61
C ILE A 98 8.17 12.51 0.45
N PRO A 99 8.79 13.16 -0.56
CA PRO A 99 10.24 13.14 -0.73
C PRO A 99 10.96 13.81 0.44
N GLY A 100 12.10 13.26 0.85
CA GLY A 100 12.96 13.88 1.85
C GLY A 100 13.71 15.08 1.29
N GLU A 101 13.87 16.13 2.12
CA GLU A 101 14.57 17.36 1.75
C GLU A 101 15.92 17.50 2.48
N GLY A 102 16.80 18.36 1.96
CA GLY A 102 18.10 18.68 2.55
C GLY A 102 18.99 17.44 2.71
N LYS A 103 19.36 17.10 3.95
CA LYS A 103 20.19 15.91 4.23
C LYS A 103 19.48 14.57 4.01
N TYR A 104 18.16 14.59 3.74
CA TYR A 104 17.34 13.40 3.53
C TYR A 104 16.94 13.19 2.06
N VAL A 105 17.53 13.94 1.13
CA VAL A 105 17.32 13.76 -0.32
C VAL A 105 17.54 12.30 -0.72
N GLY A 106 16.62 11.76 -1.52
CA GLY A 106 16.61 10.37 -1.96
C GLY A 106 15.90 9.39 -1.01
N THR A 107 15.47 9.85 0.17
CA THR A 107 14.56 9.10 1.06
C THR A 107 13.12 9.55 0.85
N PHE A 108 12.16 8.76 1.32
CA PHE A 108 10.74 9.07 1.24
C PHE A 108 10.07 8.84 2.59
N MET A 109 9.04 9.60 2.89
CA MET A 109 8.12 9.32 3.99
C MET A 109 6.83 8.78 3.40
N MET A 110 6.51 7.51 3.65
CA MET A 110 5.19 6.99 3.32
C MET A 110 4.24 7.33 4.46
N LYS A 111 3.19 8.09 4.15
CA LYS A 111 2.17 8.51 5.11
C LYS A 111 0.82 7.94 4.72
N ILE A 112 0.21 7.21 5.65
CA ILE A 112 -1.17 6.76 5.55
C ILE A 112 -2.01 7.52 6.56
N SER A 113 -3.12 8.05 6.10
CA SER A 113 -4.10 8.75 6.91
C SER A 113 -5.45 8.07 6.80
N GLU A 114 -6.17 7.94 7.92
CA GLU A 114 -7.55 7.48 7.96
C GLU A 114 -8.38 8.39 8.86
N LYS A 115 -9.59 8.70 8.43
CA LYS A 115 -10.61 9.39 9.22
C LYS A 115 -11.95 8.71 8.97
N SER A 116 -12.79 8.61 10.00
CA SER A 116 -14.17 8.12 9.88
C SER A 116 -15.14 9.21 10.35
N GLY A 117 -16.08 9.63 9.50
CA GLY A 117 -17.07 10.64 9.89
C GLY A 117 -16.43 11.94 10.36
N ASP A 118 -16.71 12.36 11.59
CA ASP A 118 -16.15 13.58 12.19
C ASP A 118 -14.90 13.34 13.07
N ASP A 119 -14.38 12.11 13.09
CA ASP A 119 -13.22 11.77 13.89
C ASP A 119 -11.96 12.55 13.48
N LYS A 120 -10.99 12.58 14.40
CA LYS A 120 -9.65 13.10 14.10
C LYS A 120 -8.94 12.16 13.13
N TRP A 121 -8.12 12.75 12.25
CA TRP A 121 -7.24 11.98 11.38
C TRP A 121 -6.25 11.15 12.19
N ARG A 122 -6.28 9.84 11.98
CA ARG A 122 -5.25 8.92 12.42
C ARG A 122 -4.20 8.83 11.33
N ASN A 123 -2.93 9.03 11.68
CA ASN A 123 -1.82 9.04 10.74
C ASN A 123 -0.74 8.05 11.18
N ILE A 124 -0.25 7.26 10.24
CA ILE A 124 0.90 6.38 10.42
C ILE A 124 1.93 6.75 9.36
N SER A 125 3.18 6.96 9.78
CA SER A 125 4.28 7.35 8.89
C SER A 125 5.44 6.37 9.00
N VAL A 126 5.89 5.88 7.83
CA VAL A 126 6.96 4.91 7.70
C VAL A 126 8.05 5.52 6.80
N PRO A 127 9.22 5.88 7.34
CA PRO A 127 10.32 6.36 6.52
C PRO A 127 10.88 5.24 5.65
N LEU A 128 11.16 5.56 4.39
CA LEU A 128 11.71 4.66 3.39
C LEU A 128 13.07 5.18 2.96
N SER A 129 14.07 4.30 2.96
CA SER A 129 15.32 4.56 2.26
C SER A 129 15.10 4.57 0.74
N SER A 130 16.05 5.12 -0.01
CA SER A 130 16.06 5.05 -1.47
C SER A 130 15.91 3.62 -1.99
N GLY A 131 16.62 2.66 -1.38
CA GLY A 131 16.57 1.25 -1.78
C GLY A 131 15.21 0.60 -1.52
N GLU A 132 14.61 0.85 -0.35
CA GLU A 132 13.28 0.34 -0.01
C GLU A 132 12.22 0.89 -0.96
N TYR A 133 12.26 2.19 -1.26
CA TYR A 133 11.32 2.81 -2.19
C TYR A 133 11.52 2.29 -3.63
N THR A 134 12.76 2.15 -4.07
CA THR A 134 13.08 1.58 -5.40
C THR A 134 12.56 0.15 -5.54
N VAL A 135 12.75 -0.70 -4.52
CA VAL A 135 12.23 -2.08 -4.53
C VAL A 135 10.70 -2.07 -4.54
N LEU A 136 10.07 -1.20 -3.73
CA LEU A 136 8.62 -1.05 -3.73
C LEU A 136 8.09 -0.69 -5.11
N LEU A 137 8.63 0.32 -5.78
CA LEU A 137 8.20 0.71 -7.13
C LEU A 137 8.31 -0.44 -8.13
N ARG A 138 9.40 -1.21 -8.08
CA ARG A 138 9.58 -2.39 -8.95
C ARG A 138 8.56 -3.48 -8.69
N LEU A 139 8.24 -3.75 -7.41
CA LEU A 139 7.21 -4.72 -7.03
C LEU A 139 5.82 -4.26 -7.47
N LEU A 140 5.50 -2.97 -7.29
CA LEU A 140 4.24 -2.38 -7.74
C LEU A 140 4.09 -2.47 -9.27
N MET A 141 5.16 -2.17 -10.02
CA MET A 141 5.17 -2.30 -11.48
C MET A 141 5.02 -3.76 -11.91
N SER A 142 5.71 -4.69 -11.23
CA SER A 142 5.59 -6.12 -11.50
C SER A 142 4.22 -6.69 -11.16
N ALA A 143 3.50 -6.10 -10.19
CA ALA A 143 2.16 -6.52 -9.81
C ALA A 143 1.09 -6.09 -10.82
N ALA A 144 1.34 -5.00 -11.57
CA ALA A 144 0.38 -4.41 -12.52
C ALA A 144 -0.27 -5.44 -13.47
N PRO A 145 0.46 -6.27 -14.23
CA PRO A 145 -0.18 -7.26 -15.11
C PRO A 145 -0.98 -8.30 -14.31
N THR A 146 -0.46 -8.74 -13.17
CA THR A 146 -1.10 -9.77 -12.34
C THR A 146 -2.43 -9.32 -11.75
N ILE A 147 -2.54 -8.07 -11.28
CA ILE A 147 -3.78 -7.58 -10.66
C ILE A 147 -4.95 -7.43 -11.63
N ILE A 148 -4.69 -7.38 -12.94
CA ILE A 148 -5.75 -7.36 -13.97
C ILE A 148 -5.90 -8.71 -14.70
N GLY A 149 -5.09 -9.71 -14.34
CA GLY A 149 -5.10 -11.02 -14.99
C GLY A 149 -4.69 -10.97 -16.47
N TRP A 150 -3.74 -10.10 -16.82
CA TRP A 150 -3.11 -10.06 -18.14
C TRP A 150 -2.17 -11.27 -18.31
#